data_AF-A0A9D8RXM5-F1
#
_entry.id   AF-A0A9D8RXM5-F1
#
_cell.length_a   1.000
_cell.length_b   1.000
_cell.length_c   1.000
_cell.angle_alpha   90.00
_cell.angle_beta   90.00
_cell.angle_gamma   90.00
#
_symmetry.space_group_name_H-M   'P 1'
#
loop_
_entity.id
_entity.type
_entity.pdbx_description
1 polymer ?
#
loop_
_entity_poly.entity_id
_entity_poly.type
_entity_poly.pdbx_seq_one_letter_code
_entity_poly.pdbx_strand_id
1 'polypeptide(L)' 'MEEYICRKCRTGVVLKGNKKLKSLFCENCMKKGELIMLRRIVSNAENHKK' A
#
# COMPACT_ATOMS: atom_id res chain seq x y z
N MET A 1 -9.93 6.53 3.22
CA MET A 1 -8.81 5.75 3.79
C MET A 1 -8.12 5.09 2.61
N GLU A 2 -6.81 5.23 2.49
CA GLU A 2 -6.05 4.54 1.44
C GLU A 2 -5.24 3.42 2.07
N GLU A 3 -5.35 2.23 1.54
CA GLU A 3 -4.56 1.09 1.98
C GLU A 3 -3.56 0.72 0.89
N TYR A 4 -2.39 0.26 1.31
CA TYR A 4 -1.30 -0.14 0.44
C TYR A 4 -0.74 -1.48 0.93
N ILE A 5 -0.42 -2.40 0.03
CA ILE A 5 0.13 -3.71 0.36
C ILE A 5 1.38 -4.02 -0.44
N CYS A 6 2.40 -4.54 0.24
CA CYS A 6 3.55 -5.14 -0.42
C CYS A 6 3.19 -6.53 -0.93
N ARG A 7 3.39 -6.78 -2.23
CA ARG A 7 3.09 -8.09 -2.84
C ARG A 7 4.02 -9.21 -2.40
N LYS A 8 5.22 -8.86 -1.95
CA LYS A 8 6.24 -9.84 -1.56
C LYS A 8 6.10 -10.27 -0.11
N CYS A 9 6.17 -9.32 0.82
CA CYS A 9 6.14 -9.61 2.25
C CYS A 9 4.78 -9.39 2.92
N ARG A 10 3.75 -9.01 2.15
CA ARG A 10 2.38 -8.75 2.63
C ARG A 10 2.28 -7.66 3.70
N THR A 11 3.28 -6.79 3.82
CA THR A 11 3.22 -5.63 4.71
C THR A 11 2.14 -4.66 4.22
N GLY A 12 1.13 -4.44 5.06
CA GLY A 12 0.06 -3.48 4.85
C GLY A 12 0.39 -2.12 5.47
N VAL A 13 0.10 -1.05 4.75
CA VAL A 13 0.23 0.34 5.21
C VAL A 13 -1.12 1.01 5.01
N VAL A 14 -1.70 1.51 6.11
CA VAL A 14 -3.00 2.18 6.09
C VAL A 14 -2.77 3.67 6.32
N LEU A 15 -3.14 4.48 5.33
CA LEU A 15 -3.14 5.94 5.42
C LEU A 15 -4.52 6.41 5.89
N LYS A 16 -4.53 7.01 7.09
CA LYS A 16 -5.70 7.68 7.69
C LYS A 16 -5.57 9.19 7.50
N GLY A 17 -6.62 9.81 6.94
CA GLY A 17 -6.69 11.27 6.70
C GLY A 17 -5.76 11.73 5.57
N ASN A 18 -5.28 12.98 5.65
CA ASN A 18 -4.41 13.61 4.64
C ASN A 18 -2.93 13.19 4.72
N LYS A 19 -2.62 12.06 5.35
CA LYS A 19 -1.25 11.57 5.44
C LYS A 19 -0.81 11.03 4.09
N LYS A 20 0.28 11.60 3.54
CA LYS A 20 0.93 11.09 2.33
C LYS A 20 1.84 9.93 2.67
N LEU A 21 1.90 8.95 1.77
CA LEU A 21 2.88 7.88 1.83
C LEU A 21 4.29 8.49 1.66
N LYS A 22 5.21 8.20 2.58
CA LYS A 22 6.60 8.71 2.48
C LYS A 22 7.35 8.13 1.28
N SER A 23 7.04 6.89 0.90
CA SER A 23 7.64 6.19 -0.23
C SER A 23 6.68 5.14 -0.76
N LEU A 24 6.62 4.97 -2.08
CA LEU A 24 5.85 3.91 -2.73
C LEU A 24 6.52 2.53 -2.59
N PHE A 25 7.71 2.44 -2.00
CA PHE A 25 8.43 1.19 -1.80
C PHE A 25 8.22 0.63 -0.40
N CYS A 26 8.17 -0.70 -0.31
CA CYS A 26 8.03 -1.39 0.96
C CYS A 26 9.32 -1.30 1.79
N GLU A 27 9.22 -0.70 2.98
CA GLU A 27 10.37 -0.54 3.89
C GLU A 27 10.99 -1.87 4.32
N ASN A 28 10.19 -2.92 4.51
CA ASN A 28 10.71 -4.24 4.88
C ASN A 28 11.51 -4.89 3.76
N CYS A 29 11.10 -4.72 2.51
CA CYS A 29 11.85 -5.20 1.36
C CYS A 29 13.12 -4.37 1.16
N MET A 30 13.04 -3.04 1.32
CA MET A 30 14.21 -2.16 1.20
C MET A 30 15.31 -2.51 2.21
N LYS A 31 14.94 -2.83 3.47
CA LYS A 31 15.88 -3.30 4.49
C LYS A 31 16.58 -4.61 4.13
N LYS A 32 16.01 -5.40 3.23
CA LYS A 32 16.58 -6.64 2.70
C LYS A 32 17.31 -6.46 1.36
N GLY A 33 17.47 -5.22 0.89
CA GLY A 33 18.08 -4.90 -0.40
C GLY A 33 17.13 -5.02 -1.60
N GLU A 34 15.81 -5.08 -1.37
CA GLU A 34 14.82 -5.31 -2.42
C GLU A 34 13.87 -4.12 -2.61
N LEU A 35 13.77 -3.63 -3.85
CA LEU A 35 12.89 -2.52 -4.21
C LEU A 35 11.53 -3.02 -4.70
N ILE A 36 10.66 -3.33 -3.74
CA ILE A 36 9.29 -3.78 -4.04
C ILE A 36 8.31 -2.63 -3.86
N MET A 37 7.59 -2.28 -4.92
CA MET A 37 6.53 -1.27 -4.85
C MET A 37 5.31 -1.80 -4.09
N LEU A 38 4.75 -0.94 -3.25
CA LEU A 38 3.47 -1.10 -2.60
C LEU A 38 2.36 -0.94 -3.64
N ARG A 39 1.39 -1.85 -3.64
CA ARG A 39 0.15 -1.70 -4.41
C ARG A 39 -0.91 -1.07 -3.55
N ARG A 40 -1.54 -0.02 -4.06
CA ARG A 40 -2.74 0.54 -3.47
C ARG A 40 -3.86 -0.50 -3.51
N ILE A 41 -4.42 -0.80 -2.34
CA ILE A 41 -5.70 -1.47 -2.18
C ILE A 41 -6.73 -0.35 -2.09
N VAL A 42 -7.45 -0.14 -3.17
CA VAL A 42 -8.63 0.69 -3.14
C VAL A 42 -9.71 -0.16 -2.50
N SER A 43 -10.13 0.16 -1.27
CA SER A 43 -11.32 -0.45 -0.69
C SER A 43 -12.49 -0.06 -1.58
N ASN A 44 -12.87 -0.95 -2.49
CA ASN A 44 -13.95 -0.75 -3.46
C ASN A 44 -15.29 -0.90 -2.71
N ALA A 45 -15.57 0.01 -1.76
CA ALA A 45 -16.87 0.09 -1.11
C ALA A 45 -17.91 0.84 -1.98
N GLU A 46 -17.48 1.45 -3.09
CA GLU A 46 -18.36 2.17 -4.00
C GLU A 46 -18.02 1.85 -5.47
N ASN A 47 -18.58 0.73 -5.96
CA ASN A 47 -19.11 0.52 -7.31
C ASN A 47 -18.85 -0.89 -7.83
N HIS A 48 -19.87 -1.73 -7.72
CA HIS A 48 -20.39 -2.43 -8.87
C HIS A 48 -21.93 -2.41 -8.78
N LYS A 49 -22.52 -1.27 -9.18
CA LYS A 49 -23.89 -1.23 -9.68
C LYS A 49 -23.76 -1.12 -11.19
N LYS A 50 -23.99 -2.21 -11.91
CA LYS A 50 -24.39 -2.18 -13.32
C LYS A 50 -25.20 -3.43 -13.63
#